data_AF-A0A2E6XTW9-F1
#
_entry.id   AF-A0A2E6XTW9-F1
#
_cell.length_a   1.000
_cell.length_b   1.000
_cell.length_c   1.000
_cell.angle_alpha   90.00
_cell.angle_beta   90.00
_cell.angle_gamma   90.00
#
_symmetry.space_group_name_H-M   'P 1'
#
loop_
_entity.id
_entity.type
_entity.pdbx_description
1 polymer ?
#
loop_
_entity_poly.entity_id
_entity_poly.type
_entity_poly.pdbx_seq_one_letter_code
_entity_poly.pdbx_strand_id
1 'polypeptide(L)'
;MVTSDPIPESPSAAEDTCDPARRLADQVRGLVEDLHRLESSPQQLEEASRQVAEAREALGDSVRLRWYEVPDGDLDDAARERLRDEHREHSLYRGGHNPLAPPMTVTRDTDSEGRQIVVGGLRTGRTREGPPGRLHGGFLAGLFDDILSGAPGLVDVGPTVTARLAVRYRKATPVDVDLRFEAWVEKQSGRRLIARARCLVEGEVTAEAEALFVSVTHRPRAQGQGSGG
;
A
#
# COMPACT_ATOMS: atom_id res chain seq x y z
N MET A 1 16.62 20.36 -8.02
CA MET A 1 16.69 19.86 -6.64
C MET A 1 15.28 19.42 -6.29
N VAL A 2 14.99 18.13 -6.50
CA VAL A 2 13.73 17.53 -6.03
C VAL A 2 14.07 17.01 -4.64
N THR A 3 13.48 17.60 -3.63
CA THR A 3 13.67 17.20 -2.24
C THR A 3 13.14 15.78 -2.06
N SER A 4 13.99 14.90 -1.55
CA SER A 4 13.54 13.61 -1.02
C SER A 4 12.66 13.88 0.19
N ASP A 5 11.38 13.57 0.11
CA ASP A 5 10.48 13.79 1.24
C ASP A 5 10.66 12.67 2.28
N PRO A 6 10.73 13.02 3.58
CA PRO A 6 10.76 12.06 4.66
C PRO A 6 9.43 11.28 4.70
N ILE A 7 9.50 9.97 4.96
CA ILE A 7 8.31 9.20 5.35
C ILE A 7 7.91 9.72 6.74
N PRO A 8 6.68 10.19 6.95
CA PRO A 8 6.27 10.75 8.24
C PRO A 8 6.33 9.66 9.32
N GLU A 9 6.72 10.06 10.54
CA GLU A 9 6.58 9.23 11.73
C GLU A 9 5.11 8.86 11.93
N SER A 10 4.87 7.61 12.36
CA SER A 10 3.52 7.09 12.60
C SER A 10 2.71 8.04 13.47
N PRO A 11 1.47 8.42 13.11
CA PRO A 11 0.59 9.10 14.04
C PRO A 11 0.36 8.16 15.24
N SER A 12 0.48 8.73 16.42
CA SER A 12 0.05 8.10 17.67
C SER A 12 -1.37 7.55 17.50
N ALA A 13 -1.62 6.33 17.97
CA ALA A 13 -2.91 5.63 17.90
C ALA A 13 -4.10 6.41 18.52
N ALA A 14 -3.88 7.59 19.08
CA ALA A 14 -4.88 8.45 19.70
C ALA A 14 -5.47 9.55 18.78
N GLU A 15 -4.92 9.81 17.59
CA GLU A 15 -5.41 10.88 16.68
C GLU A 15 -6.36 10.40 15.57
N ASP A 16 -6.54 9.09 15.41
CA ASP A 16 -7.14 8.45 14.22
C ASP A 16 -8.68 8.42 14.16
N THR A 17 -9.38 9.01 15.13
CA THR A 17 -10.86 8.89 15.23
C THR A 17 -11.65 9.92 14.41
N CYS A 18 -11.00 10.92 13.82
CA CYS A 18 -11.70 12.04 13.17
C CYS A 18 -12.01 11.83 11.67
N ASP A 19 -11.23 11.01 10.95
CA ASP A 19 -11.36 10.85 9.49
C ASP A 19 -12.61 10.02 9.11
N PRO A 20 -13.64 10.61 8.47
CA PRO A 20 -14.83 9.88 8.05
C PRO A 20 -14.56 8.82 6.98
N ALA A 21 -13.62 9.07 6.06
CA ALA A 21 -13.32 8.15 4.96
C ALA A 21 -12.61 6.89 5.48
N ARG A 22 -11.65 7.07 6.39
CA ARG A 22 -10.98 5.95 7.07
C ARG A 22 -11.97 5.10 7.88
N ARG A 23 -12.84 5.75 8.66
CA ARG A 23 -13.89 5.04 9.43
C ARG A 23 -14.82 4.22 8.53
N LEU A 24 -15.25 4.78 7.40
CA LEU A 24 -16.07 4.03 6.44
C LEU A 24 -15.30 2.85 5.85
N ALA A 25 -14.04 3.05 5.45
CA ALA A 25 -13.20 1.98 4.94
C ALA A 25 -13.02 0.85 5.98
N ASP A 26 -12.86 1.18 7.26
CA ASP A 26 -12.80 0.20 8.35
C ASP A 26 -14.11 -0.58 8.53
N GLN A 27 -15.27 0.09 8.43
CA GLN A 27 -16.56 -0.62 8.44
C GLN A 27 -16.69 -1.58 7.26
N VAL A 28 -16.24 -1.19 6.06
CA VAL A 28 -16.23 -2.06 4.89
C VAL A 28 -15.27 -3.24 5.08
N ARG A 29 -14.09 -3.04 5.67
CA ARG A 29 -13.18 -4.14 6.04
C ARG A 29 -13.86 -5.12 6.99
N GLY A 30 -14.50 -4.60 8.04
CA GLY A 30 -15.26 -5.42 9.00
C GLY A 30 -16.39 -6.22 8.35
N LEU A 31 -17.15 -5.61 7.43
CA LEU A 31 -18.20 -6.30 6.67
C LEU A 31 -17.64 -7.46 5.83
N VAL A 32 -16.49 -7.27 5.17
CA VAL A 32 -15.82 -8.32 4.40
C VAL A 32 -15.36 -9.47 5.32
N GLU A 33 -14.85 -9.16 6.51
CA GLU A 33 -14.46 -10.16 7.51
C GLU A 33 -15.66 -10.96 8.02
N ASP A 34 -16.75 -10.27 8.39
CA ASP A 34 -17.96 -10.91 8.89
C ASP A 34 -18.63 -11.80 7.83
N LEU A 35 -18.62 -11.39 6.56
CA LEU A 35 -19.11 -12.22 5.46
C LEU A 35 -18.33 -13.54 5.31
N HIS A 36 -17.03 -13.57 5.68
CA HIS A 36 -16.21 -14.79 5.67
C HIS A 36 -16.29 -15.61 6.96
N ARG A 37 -16.79 -15.01 8.05
CA ARG A 37 -16.74 -15.60 9.40
C ARG A 37 -18.09 -16.11 9.88
N LEU A 38 -19.16 -15.41 9.54
CA LEU A 38 -20.49 -15.65 10.08
C LEU A 38 -21.34 -16.50 9.13
N GLU A 39 -22.10 -17.43 9.70
CA GLU A 39 -23.16 -18.14 8.99
C GLU A 39 -24.44 -17.29 9.05
N SER A 40 -24.72 -16.56 7.98
CA SER A 40 -25.90 -15.69 7.88
C SER A 40 -27.03 -16.36 7.11
N SER A 41 -28.28 -16.14 7.54
CA SER A 41 -29.47 -16.57 6.80
C SER A 41 -29.68 -15.73 5.52
N PRO A 42 -30.43 -16.22 4.53
CA PRO A 42 -30.76 -15.43 3.33
C PRO A 42 -31.40 -14.07 3.67
N GLN A 43 -32.28 -14.03 4.68
CA GLN A 43 -32.97 -12.81 5.12
C GLN A 43 -31.98 -11.78 5.71
N GLN A 44 -30.98 -12.25 6.46
CA GLN A 44 -29.92 -11.37 7.02
C GLN A 44 -29.04 -10.80 5.90
N LEU A 45 -28.73 -11.61 4.87
CA LEU A 45 -27.94 -11.16 3.72
C LEU A 45 -28.71 -10.15 2.85
N GLU A 46 -30.01 -10.36 2.65
CA GLU A 46 -30.88 -9.40 1.94
C GLU A 46 -30.95 -8.05 2.66
N GLU A 47 -31.13 -8.07 3.98
CA GLU A 47 -31.16 -6.85 4.79
C GLU A 47 -29.81 -6.12 4.79
N ALA A 48 -28.69 -6.85 4.95
CA ALA A 48 -27.36 -6.26 4.84
C ALA A 48 -27.11 -5.65 3.45
N SER A 49 -27.55 -6.34 2.38
CA SER A 49 -27.44 -5.82 1.01
C SER A 49 -28.23 -4.53 0.80
N ARG A 50 -29.41 -4.41 1.42
CA ARG A 50 -30.21 -3.17 1.39
C ARG A 50 -29.47 -2.03 2.07
N GLN A 51 -28.90 -2.26 3.26
CA GLN A 51 -28.13 -1.25 4.00
C GLN A 51 -26.87 -0.81 3.24
N VAL A 52 -26.18 -1.75 2.58
CA VAL A 52 -25.03 -1.41 1.71
C VAL A 52 -25.47 -0.58 0.51
N ALA A 53 -26.63 -0.85 -0.08
CA ALA A 53 -27.17 -0.03 -1.17
C ALA A 53 -27.46 1.40 -0.71
N GLU A 54 -28.11 1.58 0.44
CA GLU A 54 -28.37 2.89 1.04
C GLU A 54 -27.07 3.65 1.35
N ALA A 55 -26.06 2.96 1.89
CA ALA A 55 -24.75 3.55 2.14
C ALA A 55 -24.06 4.02 0.84
N ARG A 56 -24.22 3.27 -0.27
CA ARG A 56 -23.68 3.65 -1.58
C ARG A 56 -24.38 4.88 -2.15
N GLU A 57 -25.69 5.00 -2.00
CA GLU A 57 -26.44 6.19 -2.42
C GLU A 57 -26.02 7.44 -1.62
N ALA A 58 -25.70 7.28 -0.33
CA ALA A 58 -25.26 8.38 0.52
C ALA A 58 -23.87 8.96 0.16
N LEU A 59 -23.06 8.27 -0.66
CA LEU A 59 -21.74 8.76 -1.10
C LEU A 59 -21.82 9.85 -2.19
N GLY A 60 -23.00 10.04 -2.79
CA GLY A 60 -23.23 11.03 -3.85
C GLY A 60 -22.57 10.67 -5.19
N ASP A 61 -22.64 11.61 -6.13
CA ASP A 61 -22.34 11.37 -7.55
C ASP A 61 -21.07 12.07 -8.05
N SER A 62 -20.37 12.79 -7.17
CA SER A 62 -19.17 13.56 -7.52
C SER A 62 -17.99 12.63 -7.82
N VAL A 63 -17.49 12.69 -9.06
CA VAL A 63 -16.31 11.91 -9.46
C VAL A 63 -15.05 12.68 -9.12
N ARG A 64 -14.24 12.10 -8.24
CA ARG A 64 -12.89 12.58 -7.95
C ARG A 64 -11.98 12.34 -9.16
N LEU A 65 -11.23 13.38 -9.58
CA LEU A 65 -10.17 13.25 -10.58
C LEU A 65 -8.98 12.49 -10.01
N ARG A 66 -8.31 11.69 -10.84
CA ARG A 66 -7.04 11.05 -10.45
C ARG A 66 -5.98 12.13 -10.29
N TRP A 67 -4.99 11.89 -9.43
CA TRP A 67 -3.94 12.86 -9.14
C TRP A 67 -3.15 13.35 -10.37
N TYR A 68 -3.08 12.54 -11.44
CA TYR A 68 -2.44 12.89 -12.72
C TYR A 68 -3.41 13.42 -13.80
N GLU A 69 -4.71 13.48 -13.50
CA GLU A 69 -5.74 14.07 -14.38
C GLU A 69 -5.95 15.56 -14.08
N VAL A 70 -5.44 16.04 -12.94
CA VAL A 70 -5.50 17.46 -12.59
C VAL A 70 -4.45 18.24 -13.40
N PRO A 71 -4.84 19.30 -14.14
CA PRO A 71 -3.90 20.04 -14.98
C PRO A 71 -2.79 20.72 -14.17
N ASP A 72 -1.53 20.56 -14.59
CA ASP A 72 -0.35 21.10 -13.89
C ASP A 72 -0.37 22.63 -13.71
N GLY A 73 -1.03 23.35 -14.63
CA GLY A 73 -1.14 24.81 -14.59
C GLY A 73 -2.04 25.34 -13.48
N ASP A 74 -2.90 24.48 -12.92
CA ASP A 74 -3.89 24.84 -11.90
C ASP A 74 -3.39 24.52 -10.48
N LEU A 75 -2.16 24.01 -10.33
CA LEU A 75 -1.65 23.47 -9.07
C LEU A 75 -0.47 24.27 -8.52
N ASP A 76 -0.67 24.85 -7.34
CA ASP A 76 0.42 25.25 -6.46
C ASP A 76 1.06 24.04 -5.75
N ASP A 77 2.18 24.25 -5.06
CA ASP A 77 2.90 23.17 -4.39
C ASP A 77 2.08 22.51 -3.29
N ALA A 78 1.23 23.28 -2.61
CA ALA A 78 0.34 22.76 -1.57
C ALA A 78 -0.75 21.83 -2.16
N ALA A 79 -1.30 22.17 -3.32
CA ALA A 79 -2.27 21.34 -4.04
C ALA A 79 -1.62 20.06 -4.54
N ARG A 80 -0.38 20.13 -5.04
CA ARG A 80 0.38 18.93 -5.43
C ARG A 80 0.62 17.99 -4.25
N GLU A 81 0.93 18.53 -3.07
CA GLU A 81 1.12 17.72 -1.87
C GLU A 81 -0.19 17.05 -1.46
N ARG A 82 -1.30 17.80 -1.39
CA ARG A 82 -2.62 17.24 -1.09
C ARG A 82 -3.00 16.10 -2.04
N LEU A 83 -2.75 16.25 -3.35
CA LEU A 83 -3.05 15.20 -4.33
C LEU A 83 -2.15 13.97 -4.16
N ARG A 84 -0.89 14.14 -3.73
CA ARG A 84 0.00 13.02 -3.42
C ARG A 84 -0.47 12.27 -2.17
N ASP A 85 -0.84 12.98 -1.13
CA ASP A 85 -1.36 12.38 0.10
C ASP A 85 -2.67 11.65 -0.15
N GLU A 86 -3.59 12.28 -0.89
CA GLU A 86 -4.84 11.65 -1.29
C GLU A 86 -4.59 10.40 -2.16
N HIS A 87 -3.60 10.43 -3.06
CA HIS A 87 -3.21 9.23 -3.80
C HIS A 87 -2.71 8.11 -2.87
N ARG A 88 -1.90 8.44 -1.86
CA ARG A 88 -1.39 7.48 -0.87
C ARG A 88 -2.54 6.86 -0.06
N GLU A 89 -3.51 7.67 0.38
CA GLU A 89 -4.66 7.21 1.16
C GLU A 89 -5.59 6.27 0.38
N HIS A 90 -5.55 6.31 -0.94
CA HIS A 90 -6.29 5.37 -1.79
C HIS A 90 -5.43 4.22 -2.35
N SER A 91 -4.16 4.13 -1.97
CA SER A 91 -3.25 3.06 -2.40
C SER A 91 -3.77 1.67 -2.03
N LEU A 92 -3.50 0.68 -2.88
CA LEU A 92 -3.99 -0.70 -2.74
C LEU A 92 -3.47 -1.42 -1.50
N TYR A 93 -2.29 -1.06 -0.98
CA TYR A 93 -1.66 -1.79 0.13
C TYR A 93 -1.46 -0.96 1.40
N ARG A 94 -1.48 0.37 1.29
CA ARG A 94 -1.26 1.30 2.43
C ARG A 94 -2.37 2.31 2.65
N GLY A 95 -3.34 2.39 1.72
CA GLY A 95 -4.32 3.45 1.75
C GLY A 95 -5.32 3.29 2.90
N GLY A 96 -5.39 4.27 3.81
CA GLY A 96 -6.36 4.26 4.90
C GLY A 96 -7.79 4.29 4.38
N HIS A 97 -8.03 5.01 3.27
CA HIS A 97 -9.33 5.15 2.61
C HIS A 97 -9.65 4.01 1.63
N ASN A 98 -8.73 3.07 1.41
CA ASN A 98 -8.95 1.92 0.53
C ASN A 98 -9.29 0.66 1.35
N PRO A 99 -10.54 0.17 1.36
CA PRO A 99 -10.91 -1.01 2.14
C PRO A 99 -10.28 -2.31 1.61
N LEU A 100 -9.69 -2.32 0.40
CA LEU A 100 -8.89 -3.44 -0.09
C LEU A 100 -7.48 -3.47 0.49
N ALA A 101 -6.98 -2.32 0.97
CA ALA A 101 -5.70 -2.26 1.66
C ALA A 101 -5.84 -2.89 3.05
N PRO A 102 -4.95 -3.84 3.39
CA PRO A 102 -4.91 -4.37 4.74
C PRO A 102 -4.42 -3.28 5.71
N PRO A 103 -4.90 -3.24 6.96
CA PRO A 103 -4.29 -2.39 7.99
C PRO A 103 -2.83 -2.82 8.19
N MET A 104 -1.91 -1.95 7.77
CA MET A 104 -0.48 -2.21 7.82
C MET A 104 0.25 -0.96 8.31
N THR A 105 1.22 -1.15 9.19
CA THR A 105 2.15 -0.09 9.59
C THR A 105 3.43 -0.22 8.79
N VAL A 106 4.01 0.90 8.39
CA VAL A 106 5.33 0.89 7.76
C VAL A 106 6.17 2.05 8.25
N THR A 107 7.34 1.71 8.77
CA THR A 107 8.29 2.67 9.35
C THR A 107 9.68 2.48 8.74
N ARG A 108 10.56 3.44 9.00
CA ARG A 108 12.01 3.29 8.79
C ARG A 108 12.64 2.90 10.12
N ASP A 109 13.65 2.05 10.08
CA ASP A 109 14.38 1.58 11.26
C ASP A 109 15.84 1.30 10.88
N THR A 110 16.66 0.96 11.87
CA THR A 110 18.05 0.49 11.68
C THR A 110 18.17 -0.94 12.23
N ASP A 111 18.65 -1.87 11.41
CA ASP A 111 18.86 -3.25 11.86
C ASP A 111 20.06 -3.39 12.83
N SER A 112 20.23 -4.60 13.38
CA SER A 112 21.32 -4.89 14.32
C SER A 112 22.72 -4.73 13.74
N GLU A 113 22.85 -4.68 12.41
CA GLU A 113 24.12 -4.48 11.69
C GLU A 113 24.33 -3.00 11.31
N GLY A 114 23.45 -2.10 11.73
CA GLY A 114 23.52 -0.67 11.45
C GLY A 114 22.97 -0.27 10.08
N ARG A 115 22.30 -1.17 9.35
CA ARG A 115 21.73 -0.87 8.04
C ARG A 115 20.36 -0.23 8.18
N GLN A 116 20.11 0.80 7.37
CA GLN A 116 18.77 1.38 7.24
C GLN A 116 17.83 0.38 6.57
N ILE A 117 16.66 0.21 7.15
CA ILE A 117 15.62 -0.72 6.68
C ILE A 117 14.25 -0.06 6.68
N VAL A 118 13.35 -0.58 5.83
CA VAL A 118 11.90 -0.36 5.93
C VAL A 118 11.31 -1.53 6.69
N VAL A 119 10.49 -1.26 7.70
CA VAL A 119 9.82 -2.27 8.51
C VAL A 119 8.33 -2.19 8.28
N GLY A 120 7.72 -3.29 7.85
CA GLY A 120 6.27 -3.44 7.73
C GLY A 120 5.71 -4.32 8.84
N GLY A 121 4.59 -3.92 9.45
CA GLY A 121 3.85 -4.71 10.42
C GLY A 121 2.41 -4.90 9.98
N LEU A 122 1.94 -6.15 9.97
CA LEU A 122 0.61 -6.48 9.47
C LEU A 122 0.07 -7.73 10.16
N ARG A 123 -1.21 -7.71 10.51
CA ARG A 123 -1.98 -8.91 10.86
C ARG A 123 -3.11 -9.10 9.83
N THR A 124 -3.19 -10.29 9.25
CA THR A 124 -4.26 -10.65 8.30
C THR A 124 -4.97 -11.91 8.77
N GLY A 125 -6.18 -12.13 8.28
CA GLY A 125 -6.94 -13.35 8.55
C GLY A 125 -7.42 -14.04 7.29
N ARG A 126 -8.46 -14.86 7.47
CA ARG A 126 -9.11 -15.69 6.44
C ARG A 126 -9.47 -15.01 5.12
N THR A 127 -9.72 -13.69 5.14
CA THR A 127 -10.06 -12.92 3.92
C THR A 127 -8.91 -12.87 2.90
N ARG A 128 -7.68 -13.21 3.31
CA ARG A 128 -6.48 -13.24 2.46
C ARG A 128 -5.88 -14.64 2.34
N GLU A 129 -6.61 -15.66 2.79
CA GLU A 129 -6.18 -17.04 2.78
C GLU A 129 -6.10 -17.59 1.34
N GLY A 130 -5.12 -18.45 1.09
CA GLY A 130 -5.04 -19.23 -0.15
C GLY A 130 -5.15 -20.71 0.17
N PRO A 131 -4.06 -21.36 0.61
CA PRO A 131 -4.12 -22.69 1.22
C PRO A 131 -4.72 -22.65 2.64
N PRO A 132 -5.22 -23.78 3.18
CA PRO A 132 -5.77 -23.86 4.53
C PRO A 132 -4.84 -23.31 5.62
N GLY A 133 -5.29 -22.29 6.32
CA GLY A 133 -4.57 -21.57 7.37
C GLY A 133 -3.36 -20.77 6.89
N ARG A 134 -3.20 -20.53 5.58
CA ARG A 134 -2.01 -19.90 4.98
C ARG A 134 -2.37 -18.72 4.10
N LEU A 135 -1.54 -17.69 4.18
CA LEU A 135 -1.69 -16.49 3.38
C LEU A 135 -1.56 -16.82 1.88
N HIS A 136 -2.42 -16.23 1.05
CA HIS A 136 -2.35 -16.42 -0.39
C HIS A 136 -1.02 -15.88 -0.94
N GLY A 137 -0.27 -16.72 -1.66
CA GLY A 137 1.07 -16.36 -2.14
C GLY A 137 1.10 -15.11 -3.01
N GLY A 138 0.08 -14.91 -3.85
CA GLY A 138 -0.06 -13.70 -4.66
C GLY A 138 -0.31 -12.42 -3.84
N PHE A 139 -1.01 -12.53 -2.72
CA PHE A 139 -1.22 -11.40 -1.82
C PHE A 139 0.08 -11.04 -1.10
N LEU A 140 0.82 -12.06 -0.63
CA LEU A 140 2.16 -11.89 -0.06
C LEU A 140 3.16 -11.28 -1.05
N ALA A 141 3.08 -11.65 -2.34
CA ALA A 141 3.93 -11.03 -3.37
C ALA A 141 3.64 -9.53 -3.54
N GLY A 142 2.37 -9.12 -3.53
CA GLY A 142 2.03 -7.70 -3.60
C GLY A 142 2.41 -6.93 -2.32
N LEU A 143 2.32 -7.55 -1.15
CA LEU A 143 2.88 -6.97 0.08
C LEU A 143 4.38 -6.73 -0.03
N PHE A 144 5.13 -7.69 -0.62
CA PHE A 144 6.55 -7.48 -0.86
C PHE A 144 6.83 -6.32 -1.81
N ASP A 145 6.10 -6.21 -2.92
CA ASP A 145 6.24 -5.08 -3.86
C ASP A 145 6.03 -3.74 -3.14
N ASP A 146 4.95 -3.64 -2.36
CA ASP A 146 4.62 -2.44 -1.62
C ASP A 146 5.63 -2.11 -0.52
N ILE A 147 6.11 -3.09 0.26
CA ILE A 147 7.16 -2.85 1.26
C ILE A 147 8.48 -2.44 0.61
N LEU A 148 8.88 -3.13 -0.46
CA LEU A 148 10.10 -2.84 -1.22
C LEU A 148 10.06 -1.47 -1.87
N SER A 149 8.88 -0.93 -2.21
CA SER A 149 8.73 0.42 -2.78
C SER A 149 9.28 1.54 -1.88
N GLY A 150 9.43 1.28 -0.57
CA GLY A 150 10.05 2.21 0.37
C GLY A 150 11.59 2.22 0.34
N ALA A 151 12.23 1.17 -0.19
CA ALA A 151 13.69 1.02 -0.20
C ALA A 151 14.44 2.11 -1.00
N PRO A 152 13.97 2.57 -2.18
CA PRO A 152 14.57 3.71 -2.89
C PRO A 152 14.70 4.97 -2.02
N GLY A 153 13.75 5.21 -1.11
CA GLY A 153 13.77 6.34 -0.19
C GLY A 153 14.78 6.23 0.94
N LEU A 154 15.41 5.07 1.15
CA LEU A 154 16.51 4.90 2.13
C LEU A 154 17.85 5.45 1.63
N VAL A 155 17.97 5.67 0.31
CA VAL A 155 19.20 6.10 -0.36
C VAL A 155 18.97 7.30 -1.29
N ASP A 156 17.89 8.04 -1.05
CA ASP A 156 17.52 9.26 -1.77
C ASP A 156 17.49 9.11 -3.31
N VAL A 157 17.07 7.92 -3.77
CA VAL A 157 16.82 7.72 -5.19
C VAL A 157 15.49 8.37 -5.52
N GLY A 158 15.49 9.24 -6.52
CA GLY A 158 14.27 9.87 -7.06
C GLY A 158 13.26 8.85 -7.61
N PRO A 159 12.27 9.29 -8.40
CA PRO A 159 11.18 8.41 -8.85
C PRO A 159 11.69 7.10 -9.49
N THR A 160 11.23 5.98 -8.97
CA THR A 160 11.54 4.64 -9.48
C THR A 160 10.27 3.87 -9.78
N VAL A 161 10.41 2.86 -10.62
CA VAL A 161 9.38 1.85 -10.88
C VAL A 161 9.93 0.46 -10.66
N THR A 162 9.11 -0.47 -10.18
CA THR A 162 9.45 -1.89 -10.11
C THR A 162 9.62 -2.44 -11.52
N ALA A 163 10.83 -2.84 -11.89
CA ALA A 163 11.12 -3.48 -13.18
C ALA A 163 11.09 -5.01 -13.10
N ARG A 164 11.38 -5.58 -11.92
CA ARG A 164 11.27 -7.01 -11.65
C ARG A 164 11.02 -7.24 -10.17
N LEU A 165 10.17 -8.21 -9.84
CA LEU A 165 10.02 -8.78 -8.51
C LEU A 165 10.22 -10.29 -8.59
N ALA A 166 11.03 -10.85 -7.70
CA ALA A 166 11.10 -12.29 -7.49
C ALA A 166 10.86 -12.62 -6.02
N VAL A 167 9.97 -13.57 -5.76
CA VAL A 167 9.60 -14.01 -4.42
C VAL A 167 9.98 -15.49 -4.27
N ARG A 168 10.60 -15.82 -3.14
CA ARG A 168 10.92 -17.18 -2.72
C ARG A 168 10.13 -17.51 -1.46
N TYR A 169 9.16 -18.40 -1.59
CA TYR A 169 8.39 -18.94 -0.46
C TYR A 169 9.21 -20.05 0.20
N ARG A 170 9.66 -19.82 1.44
CA ARG A 170 10.51 -20.75 2.21
C ARG A 170 9.68 -21.69 3.06
N LYS A 171 8.67 -21.15 3.74
CA LYS A 171 7.71 -21.85 4.59
C LYS A 171 6.32 -21.27 4.31
N ALA A 172 5.28 -22.05 4.57
CA ALA A 172 3.91 -21.57 4.38
C ALA A 172 3.59 -20.47 5.42
N THR A 173 3.43 -19.23 4.97
CA THR A 173 3.12 -18.08 5.84
C THR A 173 1.72 -18.25 6.44
N PRO A 174 1.59 -18.38 7.77
CA PRO A 174 0.28 -18.49 8.43
C PRO A 174 -0.54 -17.19 8.32
N VAL A 175 -1.88 -17.32 8.39
CA VAL A 175 -2.79 -16.21 8.72
C VAL A 175 -3.01 -16.14 10.23
N ASP A 176 -3.75 -15.13 10.70
CA ASP A 176 -4.14 -14.92 12.11
C ASP A 176 -2.95 -14.80 13.08
N VAL A 177 -1.80 -14.35 12.57
CA VAL A 177 -0.60 -14.02 13.34
C VAL A 177 -0.01 -12.71 12.84
N ASP A 178 0.88 -12.12 13.64
CA ASP A 178 1.56 -10.88 13.28
C ASP A 178 2.72 -11.20 12.34
N LEU A 179 2.70 -10.55 11.18
CA LEU A 179 3.73 -10.64 10.15
C LEU A 179 4.62 -9.40 10.25
N ARG A 180 5.93 -9.63 10.26
CA ARG A 180 6.93 -8.57 10.14
C ARG A 180 7.61 -8.64 8.79
N PHE A 181 7.65 -7.54 8.07
CA PHE A 181 8.43 -7.39 6.85
C PHE A 181 9.62 -6.50 7.13
N GLU A 182 10.76 -6.84 6.54
CA GLU A 182 11.96 -6.00 6.58
C GLU A 182 12.50 -5.91 5.17
N ALA A 183 12.78 -4.69 4.70
CA ALA A 183 13.34 -4.44 3.39
C ALA A 183 14.53 -3.48 3.44
N TRP A 184 15.54 -3.71 2.61
CA TRP A 184 16.75 -2.92 2.56
C TRP A 184 17.28 -2.80 1.13
N VAL A 185 18.14 -1.81 0.90
CA VAL A 185 18.88 -1.67 -0.36
C VAL A 185 20.07 -2.61 -0.33
N GLU A 186 20.14 -3.52 -1.28
CA GLU A 186 21.28 -4.44 -1.44
C GLU A 186 22.39 -3.78 -2.27
N LYS A 187 22.01 -3.14 -3.37
CA LYS A 187 22.97 -2.52 -4.30
C LYS A 187 22.32 -1.45 -5.17
N GLN A 188 23.05 -0.39 -5.43
CA GLN A 188 22.68 0.62 -6.43
C GLN A 188 23.79 0.73 -7.50
N SER A 189 23.40 0.85 -8.77
CA SER A 189 24.31 1.07 -9.88
C SER A 189 23.63 1.85 -11.00
N GLY A 190 24.04 3.12 -11.18
CA GLY A 190 23.43 4.03 -12.14
C GLY A 190 21.93 4.18 -11.87
N ARG A 191 21.10 3.87 -12.88
CA ARG A 191 19.62 3.93 -12.78
C ARG A 191 18.98 2.68 -12.17
N ARG A 192 19.77 1.67 -11.78
CA ARG A 192 19.26 0.40 -11.24
C ARG A 192 19.49 0.33 -9.74
N LEU A 193 18.46 -0.04 -9.00
CA LEU A 193 18.53 -0.31 -7.57
C LEU A 193 17.99 -1.71 -7.30
N ILE A 194 18.76 -2.54 -6.61
CA ILE A 194 18.35 -3.85 -6.13
C ILE A 194 18.05 -3.73 -4.66
N ALA A 195 16.84 -4.10 -4.27
CA ALA A 195 16.40 -4.16 -2.88
C ALA A 195 15.98 -5.59 -2.54
N ARG A 196 16.13 -5.96 -1.27
CA ARG A 196 15.73 -7.26 -0.73
C ARG A 196 14.78 -7.07 0.41
N ALA A 197 13.93 -8.06 0.62
CA ALA A 197 13.01 -8.11 1.73
C ALA A 197 12.84 -9.53 2.26
N ARG A 198 12.42 -9.63 3.54
CA ARG A 198 12.02 -10.88 4.18
C ARG A 198 10.73 -10.68 4.96
N CYS A 199 9.90 -11.72 4.99
CA CYS A 199 8.72 -11.82 5.85
C CYS A 199 9.04 -12.79 7.00
N LEU A 200 8.94 -12.30 8.23
CA LEU A 200 9.19 -13.04 9.46
C LEU A 200 7.87 -13.30 10.21
N VAL A 201 7.79 -14.49 10.80
CA VAL A 201 6.76 -14.88 11.76
C VAL A 201 7.48 -15.40 12.98
N GLU A 202 7.29 -14.75 14.14
CA GLU A 202 7.98 -15.13 15.40
C GLU A 202 9.52 -15.22 15.23
N GLY A 203 10.10 -14.36 14.39
CA GLY A 203 11.54 -14.33 14.07
C GLY A 203 11.98 -15.30 12.97
N GLU A 204 11.11 -16.19 12.51
CA GLU A 204 11.41 -17.16 11.46
C GLU A 204 11.03 -16.64 10.07
N VAL A 205 11.96 -16.74 9.10
CA VAL A 205 11.70 -16.31 7.72
C VAL A 205 10.77 -17.30 7.01
N THR A 206 9.60 -16.81 6.58
CA THR A 206 8.64 -17.60 5.80
C THR A 206 8.74 -17.35 4.30
N ALA A 207 9.12 -16.14 3.89
CA ALA A 207 9.35 -15.81 2.50
C ALA A 207 10.38 -14.69 2.36
N GLU A 208 11.02 -14.62 1.20
CA GLU A 208 12.01 -13.62 0.83
C GLU A 208 11.66 -13.03 -0.53
N ALA A 209 12.04 -11.79 -0.77
CA ALA A 209 11.86 -11.14 -2.06
C ALA A 209 13.08 -10.32 -2.47
N GLU A 210 13.27 -10.19 -3.77
CA GLU A 210 14.24 -9.30 -4.39
C GLU A 210 13.54 -8.51 -5.49
N ALA A 211 13.66 -7.18 -5.44
CA ALA A 211 13.14 -6.28 -6.45
C ALA A 211 14.27 -5.53 -7.16
N LEU A 212 14.12 -5.39 -8.47
CA LEU A 212 14.89 -4.45 -9.28
C LEU A 212 14.01 -3.22 -9.54
N PHE A 213 14.44 -2.08 -9.02
CA PHE A 213 13.89 -0.77 -9.31
C PHE A 213 14.72 -0.07 -10.39
N VAL A 214 14.03 0.68 -11.25
CA VAL A 214 14.66 1.52 -12.27
C VAL A 214 14.22 2.97 -12.09
N SER A 215 15.19 3.88 -11.96
CA SER A 215 14.94 5.31 -11.91
C SER A 215 14.40 5.81 -13.25
N VAL A 216 13.32 6.59 -13.18
CA VAL A 216 12.68 7.20 -14.33
C VAL A 216 12.82 8.72 -14.24
N THR A 217 13.23 9.35 -15.33
CA THR A 217 13.13 10.80 -15.48
C THR A 217 11.70 11.13 -15.92
N HIS A 218 11.04 12.05 -15.22
CA HIS A 218 9.74 12.56 -15.64
C HIS A 218 9.89 13.13 -17.06
N ARG A 219 9.27 12.50 -18.05
CA ARG A 219 9.21 13.08 -19.41
C ARG A 219 8.14 14.17 -19.37
N PRO A 220 8.42 15.43 -19.76
CA PRO A 220 7.35 16.41 -19.95
C PRO A 220 6.41 15.87 -21.04
N ARG A 221 5.10 15.93 -20.81
CA ARG A 221 4.11 15.62 -21.86
C ARG A 221 4.38 16.57 -23.04
N ALA A 222 4.53 16.02 -24.25
CA ALA A 222 4.61 16.83 -25.46
C ALA A 222 3.32 17.64 -25.55
N GLN A 223 3.43 18.97 -25.48
CA GLN A 223 2.31 19.87 -25.75
C GLN A 223 1.81 19.56 -27.16
N GLY A 224 0.51 19.24 -27.26
CA GLY A 224 -0.14 18.97 -28.55
C GLY A 224 0.13 20.12 -29.50
N GLN A 225 0.62 19.78 -30.69
CA GLN A 225 0.77 20.71 -31.80
C GLN A 225 -0.57 21.40 -32.04
N GLY A 226 -0.59 22.73 -31.90
CA GLY A 226 -1.70 23.54 -32.36
C GLY A 226 -1.92 23.29 -33.84
N SER A 227 -3.09 22.76 -34.19
CA SER A 227 -3.56 22.76 -35.57
C SER A 227 -3.92 24.19 -35.94
N GLY A 228 -3.01 24.88 -36.61
CA GLY A 228 -3.34 26.01 -37.46
C GLY A 228 -4.18 25.52 -38.64
N GLY A 229 -5.27 26.23 -38.88
CA GLY A 229 -6.18 26.09 -40.02
C GLY A 229 -7.18 27.23 -39.97
#